data_AF-A0A1A8XCH5-F1
#
_entry.id   AF-A0A1A8XCH5-F1
#
_cell.length_a   1.000
_cell.length_b   1.000
_cell.length_c   1.000
_cell.angle_alpha   90.00
_cell.angle_beta   90.00
_cell.angle_gamma   90.00
#
_symmetry.space_group_name_H-M   'P 1'
#
loop_
_entity.id
_entity.type
_entity.pdbx_description
1 polymer ?
#
loop_
_entity_poly.entity_id
_entity_poly.type
_entity_poly.pdbx_seq_one_letter_code
_entity_poly.pdbx_strand_id
1 'polypeptide(L)'
;MNNILFTTYEIKFNIYTSNLGSDYAPTCEFVVSTHFSNNDESISQCTSFAIFLKNLDCKYQDCERRKHCMHLNYCLNGVKQTGKYHTYDYVDLLKAYGKVSSHMNICKVIIDITDADILEKLNELPELYDDFNNFKKGLEASTSDKCQKAKK
;
A
#
# COMPACT_ATOMS: atom_id res chain seq x y z
N MET A 1 16.10 1.28 -9.76
CA MET A 1 16.46 1.86 -8.45
C MET A 1 15.48 1.32 -7.41
N ASN A 2 15.98 0.81 -6.28
CA ASN A 2 15.13 0.20 -5.25
C ASN A 2 14.43 1.31 -4.46
N ASN A 3 13.11 1.39 -4.61
CA ASN A 3 12.26 2.30 -3.84
C ASN A 3 12.28 1.86 -2.36
N ILE A 4 13.15 2.48 -1.55
CA ILE A 4 13.43 2.10 -0.14
C ILE A 4 12.15 2.13 0.72
N LEU A 5 11.18 2.99 0.38
CA LEU A 5 9.88 3.04 1.03
C LEU A 5 9.06 1.76 0.76
N PHE A 6 9.07 1.29 -0.49
CA PHE A 6 8.34 0.08 -0.91
C PHE A 6 8.90 -1.18 -0.24
N THR A 7 10.23 -1.37 -0.27
CA THR A 7 10.88 -2.53 0.36
C THR A 7 10.75 -2.53 1.88
N THR A 8 10.77 -1.36 2.54
CA THR A 8 10.58 -1.28 4.00
C THR A 8 9.15 -1.67 4.41
N TYR A 9 8.14 -1.36 3.59
CA TYR A 9 6.75 -1.69 3.88
C TYR A 9 6.41 -3.14 3.59
N GLU A 10 6.96 -3.73 2.53
CA GLU A 10 6.89 -5.17 2.24
C GLU A 10 7.53 -5.99 3.37
N ILE A 11 8.70 -5.58 3.86
CA ILE A 11 9.36 -6.20 5.02
C ILE A 11 8.49 -6.08 6.28
N LYS A 12 7.91 -4.90 6.54
CA LYS A 12 7.00 -4.71 7.69
C LYS A 12 5.73 -5.54 7.57
N PHE A 13 5.15 -5.62 6.38
CA PHE A 13 3.99 -6.46 6.11
C PHE A 13 4.32 -7.93 6.41
N ASN A 14 5.39 -8.47 5.82
CA ASN A 14 5.84 -9.84 6.03
C ASN A 14 6.17 -10.14 7.51
N ILE A 15 6.82 -9.20 8.22
CA ILE A 15 7.10 -9.35 9.66
C ILE A 15 5.80 -9.39 10.45
N TYR A 16 4.85 -8.49 10.19
CA TYR A 16 3.61 -8.42 10.94
C TYR A 16 2.63 -9.55 10.63
N THR A 17 2.72 -10.18 9.46
CA THR A 17 1.86 -11.31 9.08
C THR A 17 2.48 -12.68 9.37
N SER A 18 3.78 -12.76 9.66
CA SER A 18 4.52 -14.02 9.85
C SER A 18 4.12 -14.87 11.07
N ASN A 19 3.39 -14.33 12.06
CA ASN A 19 3.28 -14.97 13.38
C ASN A 19 1.97 -14.69 14.14
N LEU A 20 0.80 -14.65 13.48
CA LEU A 20 -0.42 -14.24 14.17
C LEU A 20 -1.64 -15.14 13.89
N GLY A 21 -2.36 -15.45 14.97
CA GLY A 21 -3.43 -16.44 15.07
C GLY A 21 -4.79 -16.04 14.49
N SER A 22 -5.75 -16.95 14.62
CA SER A 22 -7.02 -17.04 13.89
C SER A 22 -8.10 -15.99 14.20
N ASP A 23 -7.78 -14.86 14.86
CA ASP A 23 -8.78 -13.96 15.46
C ASP A 23 -9.66 -13.21 14.44
N TYR A 24 -9.33 -13.25 13.14
CA TYR A 24 -10.10 -12.61 12.06
C TYR A 24 -10.74 -13.60 11.07
N ALA A 25 -10.69 -14.90 11.37
CA ALA A 25 -11.27 -15.93 10.52
C ALA A 25 -12.76 -15.67 10.20
N PRO A 26 -13.65 -15.28 11.14
CA PRO A 26 -15.06 -15.05 10.82
C PRO A 26 -15.31 -13.88 9.86
N THR A 27 -14.60 -12.76 10.06
CA THR A 27 -14.66 -11.60 9.13
C THR A 27 -14.21 -12.00 7.74
N CYS A 28 -13.16 -12.82 7.66
CA CYS A 28 -12.59 -13.26 6.42
C CYS A 28 -13.39 -14.36 5.73
N GLU A 29 -14.00 -15.29 6.46
CA GLU A 29 -14.95 -16.26 5.92
C GLU A 29 -16.14 -15.55 5.25
N PHE A 30 -16.68 -14.50 5.88
CA PHE A 30 -17.75 -13.70 5.29
C PHE A 30 -17.29 -12.98 4.01
N VAL A 31 -16.16 -12.26 4.06
CA VAL A 31 -15.69 -11.51 2.88
C VAL A 31 -15.28 -12.45 1.75
N VAL A 32 -14.55 -13.53 2.06
CA VAL A 32 -14.05 -14.50 1.08
C VAL A 32 -15.19 -15.24 0.41
N SER A 33 -16.18 -15.72 1.15
CA SER A 33 -17.35 -16.40 0.55
C SER A 33 -18.16 -15.52 -0.41
N THR A 34 -18.06 -14.18 -0.28
CA THR A 34 -18.73 -13.24 -1.21
C THR A 34 -17.91 -12.85 -2.43
N HIS A 35 -16.60 -13.14 -2.47
CA HIS A 35 -15.68 -12.65 -3.51
C HIS A 35 -14.81 -13.71 -4.17
N PHE A 36 -14.61 -14.86 -3.54
CA PHE A 36 -13.75 -15.92 -4.02
C PHE A 36 -14.44 -17.28 -3.89
N SER A 37 -13.94 -18.26 -4.64
CA SER A 37 -14.25 -19.67 -4.43
C SER A 37 -13.70 -20.07 -3.07
N ASN A 38 -14.51 -19.96 -2.02
CA ASN A 38 -14.18 -20.17 -0.61
C ASN A 38 -13.12 -21.26 -0.38
N ASN A 39 -11.85 -20.86 -0.23
CA ASN A 39 -10.73 -21.76 -0.01
C ASN A 39 -9.79 -21.21 1.08
N ASP A 40 -9.05 -22.12 1.71
CA ASP A 40 -8.22 -21.83 2.89
C ASP A 40 -7.14 -20.78 2.60
N GLU A 41 -6.65 -20.72 1.36
CA GLU A 41 -5.63 -19.75 0.93
C GLU A 41 -6.18 -18.32 0.94
N SER A 42 -7.38 -18.09 0.40
CA SER A 42 -8.04 -16.79 0.43
C SER A 42 -8.38 -16.34 1.85
N ILE A 43 -8.82 -17.27 2.70
CA ILE A 43 -9.08 -16.98 4.12
C ILE A 43 -7.79 -16.56 4.83
N SER A 44 -6.68 -17.27 4.58
CA SER A 44 -5.37 -16.96 5.16
C SER A 44 -4.85 -15.57 4.74
N GLN A 45 -4.96 -15.24 3.45
CA GLN A 45 -4.56 -13.93 2.92
C GLN A 45 -5.40 -12.80 3.49
N CYS A 46 -6.72 -12.96 3.52
CA CYS A 46 -7.62 -12.01 4.15
C CYS A 46 -7.28 -11.81 5.63
N THR A 47 -7.01 -12.91 6.36
CA THR A 47 -6.69 -12.87 7.78
C THR A 47 -5.40 -12.08 8.02
N SER A 48 -4.39 -12.30 7.18
CA SER A 48 -3.13 -11.54 7.21
C SER A 48 -3.36 -10.05 6.95
N PHE A 49 -4.20 -9.70 5.99
CA PHE A 49 -4.58 -8.31 5.73
C PHE A 49 -5.31 -7.66 6.92
N ALA A 50 -6.29 -8.36 7.51
CA ALA A 50 -7.02 -7.90 8.69
C ALA A 50 -6.10 -7.66 9.89
N ILE A 51 -5.15 -8.56 10.13
CA ILE A 51 -4.12 -8.43 11.16
C ILE A 51 -3.24 -7.20 10.93
N PHE A 52 -2.85 -6.96 9.67
CA PHE A 52 -2.08 -5.78 9.32
C PHE A 52 -2.85 -4.49 9.61
N LEU A 53 -4.14 -4.42 9.24
CA LEU A 53 -5.00 -3.28 9.58
C LEU A 53 -5.07 -3.07 11.09
N LYS A 54 -5.26 -4.13 11.88
CA LYS A 54 -5.28 -4.00 13.33
C LYS A 54 -3.96 -3.45 13.88
N ASN A 55 -2.83 -3.87 13.33
CA ASN A 55 -1.54 -3.31 13.71
C ASN A 55 -1.44 -1.80 13.44
N LEU A 56 -1.98 -1.32 12.32
CA LEU A 56 -2.04 0.12 12.03
C LEU A 56 -2.90 0.86 13.05
N ASP A 57 -4.05 0.27 13.41
CA ASP A 57 -4.99 0.80 14.40
C ASP A 57 -4.37 0.92 15.80
N CYS A 58 -3.64 -0.11 16.24
CA CYS A 58 -2.99 -0.11 17.54
C CYS A 58 -1.77 0.83 17.62
N LYS A 59 -1.04 1.02 16.51
CA LYS A 59 0.24 1.76 16.51
C LYS A 59 0.09 3.25 16.26
N TYR A 60 -0.92 3.66 15.50
CA TYR A 60 -1.01 5.02 14.98
C TYR A 60 -2.33 5.68 15.34
N GLN A 61 -2.26 6.93 15.77
CA GLN A 61 -3.43 7.80 15.96
C GLN A 61 -3.92 8.34 14.61
N ASP A 62 -5.15 8.85 14.58
CA ASP A 62 -5.94 9.13 13.37
C ASP A 62 -5.17 9.70 12.16
N CYS A 63 -4.43 10.80 12.33
CA CYS A 63 -3.71 11.44 11.21
C CYS A 63 -2.56 10.57 10.66
N GLU A 64 -1.75 9.99 11.56
CA GLU A 64 -0.66 9.09 11.17
C GLU A 64 -1.21 7.78 10.58
N ARG A 65 -2.26 7.22 11.19
CA ARG A 65 -2.94 6.03 10.68
C ARG A 65 -3.45 6.26 9.27
N ARG A 66 -4.06 7.42 9.00
CA ARG A 66 -4.53 7.79 7.65
C ARG A 66 -3.39 7.79 6.63
N LYS A 67 -2.22 8.34 6.96
CA LYS A 67 -1.04 8.32 6.06
C LYS A 67 -0.58 6.89 5.78
N HIS A 68 -0.52 6.05 6.81
CA HIS A 68 -0.17 4.64 6.68
C HIS A 68 -1.19 3.85 5.85
N CYS A 69 -2.49 4.15 5.98
CA CYS A 69 -3.55 3.59 5.15
C CYS A 69 -3.42 4.02 3.68
N MET A 70 -3.13 5.30 3.42
CA MET A 70 -2.92 5.81 2.06
C MET A 70 -1.71 5.15 1.39
N HIS A 71 -0.63 4.99 2.14
CA HIS A 71 0.55 4.29 1.65
C HIS A 71 0.27 2.80 1.38
N LEU A 72 -0.47 2.12 2.27
CA LEU A 72 -0.93 0.75 2.02
C LEU A 72 -1.76 0.67 0.73
N ASN A 73 -2.70 1.60 0.52
CA ASN A 73 -3.49 1.63 -0.71
C ASN A 73 -2.62 1.80 -1.96
N TYR A 74 -1.65 2.71 -1.90
CA TYR A 74 -0.69 2.89 -2.99
C TYR A 74 0.10 1.61 -3.28
N CYS A 75 0.61 0.91 -2.25
CA CYS A 75 1.34 -0.34 -2.43
C CYS A 75 0.46 -1.44 -3.04
N LEU A 76 -0.79 -1.56 -2.60
CA LEU A 76 -1.75 -2.49 -3.17
C LEU A 76 -1.99 -2.17 -4.64
N ASN A 77 -2.19 -0.90 -5.00
CA ASN A 77 -2.38 -0.41 -6.39
C ASN A 77 -1.14 -0.51 -7.28
N GLY A 78 0.06 -0.44 -6.70
CA GLY A 78 1.34 -0.51 -7.42
C GLY A 78 1.74 -1.90 -7.89
N VAL A 79 1.07 -2.97 -7.43
CA VAL A 79 1.19 -4.29 -8.05
C VAL A 79 0.59 -4.16 -9.45
N LYS A 80 1.44 -4.05 -10.48
CA LYS A 80 1.02 -3.89 -11.90
C LYS A 80 -0.27 -4.66 -12.12
N GLN A 81 -1.33 -3.95 -12.51
CA GLN A 81 -2.73 -4.39 -12.68
C GLN A 81 -2.93 -5.59 -13.64
N THR A 82 -1.86 -6.31 -13.97
CA THR A 82 -1.75 -7.42 -14.92
C THR A 82 -1.30 -8.72 -14.28
N GLY A 83 -0.98 -8.74 -12.98
CA GLY A 83 -0.56 -9.95 -12.26
C GLY A 83 -1.73 -10.62 -11.54
N LYS A 84 -2.03 -11.88 -11.86
CA LYS A 84 -2.85 -12.70 -10.96
C LYS A 84 -2.13 -12.81 -9.63
N TYR A 85 -2.72 -12.32 -8.54
CA TYR A 85 -2.24 -12.64 -7.21
C TYR A 85 -2.87 -13.98 -6.83
N HIS A 86 -2.07 -15.05 -6.79
CA HIS A 86 -2.55 -16.40 -6.45
C HIS A 86 -3.79 -16.85 -7.24
N THR A 87 -3.78 -16.61 -8.56
CA THR A 87 -4.86 -16.91 -9.53
C THR A 87 -6.05 -15.95 -9.60
N TYR A 88 -6.20 -15.02 -8.64
CA TYR A 88 -7.33 -14.08 -8.58
C TYR A 88 -7.11 -12.83 -9.44
N ASP A 89 -8.22 -12.28 -9.93
CA ASP A 89 -8.23 -10.95 -10.54
C ASP A 89 -7.89 -9.91 -9.48
N TYR A 90 -6.96 -9.03 -9.83
CA TYR A 90 -6.47 -7.97 -8.97
C TYR A 90 -7.59 -7.06 -8.45
N VAL A 91 -8.58 -6.75 -9.30
CA VAL A 91 -9.72 -5.90 -8.98
C VAL A 91 -10.58 -6.53 -7.89
N ASP A 92 -10.79 -7.85 -7.98
CA ASP A 92 -11.60 -8.58 -6.99
C ASP A 92 -10.87 -8.70 -5.65
N LEU A 93 -9.54 -8.87 -5.68
CA LEU A 93 -8.71 -8.82 -4.48
C LEU A 93 -8.83 -7.47 -3.76
N LEU A 94 -8.69 -6.37 -4.49
CA LEU A 94 -8.73 -5.05 -3.89
C LEU A 94 -10.13 -4.70 -3.34
N LYS A 95 -11.20 -5.11 -4.04
CA LYS A 95 -12.57 -4.99 -3.54
C LYS A 95 -12.78 -5.76 -2.24
N ALA A 96 -12.27 -6.99 -2.16
CA ALA A 96 -12.34 -7.78 -0.94
C ALA A 96 -11.62 -7.09 0.23
N TYR A 97 -10.41 -6.58 0.00
CA TYR A 97 -9.67 -5.80 1.01
C TYR A 97 -10.38 -4.50 1.41
N GLY A 98 -11.03 -3.81 0.47
CA GLY A 98 -11.88 -2.65 0.76
C GLY A 98 -13.07 -3.01 1.68
N LYS A 99 -13.67 -4.19 1.49
CA LYS A 99 -14.72 -4.70 2.40
C LYS A 99 -14.19 -5.04 3.79
N VAL A 100 -13.05 -5.72 3.90
CA VAL A 100 -12.41 -6.01 5.19
C VAL A 100 -12.14 -4.70 5.95
N SER A 101 -11.52 -3.74 5.26
CA SER A 101 -11.23 -2.41 5.81
C SER A 101 -12.49 -1.70 6.31
N SER A 102 -13.56 -1.76 5.53
CA SER A 102 -14.85 -1.16 5.89
C SER A 102 -15.51 -1.86 7.08
N HIS A 103 -15.47 -3.19 7.12
CA HIS A 103 -16.06 -3.99 8.20
C HIS A 103 -15.33 -3.78 9.53
N MET A 104 -14.00 -3.67 9.49
CA MET A 104 -13.17 -3.40 10.67
C MET A 104 -13.18 -1.92 11.09
N ASN A 105 -13.75 -1.02 10.27
CA ASN A 105 -13.68 0.43 10.44
C ASN A 105 -12.24 0.96 10.55
N ILE A 106 -11.28 0.30 9.90
CA ILE A 106 -9.86 0.65 9.88
C ILE A 106 -9.45 0.87 8.42
N CYS A 107 -8.83 2.02 8.12
CA CYS A 107 -8.54 2.45 6.75
C CYS A 107 -9.79 2.55 5.85
N LYS A 108 -10.98 2.62 6.47
CA LYS A 108 -12.26 2.70 5.77
C LYS A 108 -12.23 3.82 4.73
N VAL A 109 -12.80 3.55 3.55
CA VAL A 109 -12.82 4.41 2.35
C VAL A 109 -11.44 4.78 1.76
N ILE A 110 -10.33 4.34 2.34
CA ILE A 110 -8.98 4.60 1.82
C ILE A 110 -8.49 3.43 0.96
N ILE A 111 -8.83 2.19 1.34
CA ILE A 111 -8.49 0.99 0.56
C ILE A 111 -9.49 0.86 -0.58
N ASP A 112 -9.07 1.27 -1.78
CA ASP A 112 -9.87 1.29 -2.99
C ASP A 112 -8.98 1.30 -4.26
N ILE A 113 -9.59 1.01 -5.40
CA ILE A 113 -8.97 1.08 -6.71
C ILE A 113 -8.56 2.54 -6.98
N THR A 114 -7.27 2.73 -7.21
CA THR A 114 -6.72 4.01 -7.64
C THR A 114 -6.77 4.09 -9.16
N ASP A 115 -7.27 5.20 -9.68
CA ASP A 115 -7.26 5.48 -11.12
C ASP A 115 -5.84 5.32 -11.70
N ALA A 116 -5.75 4.70 -12.87
CA ALA A 116 -4.46 4.38 -13.48
C ALA A 116 -3.60 5.62 -13.74
N ASP A 117 -4.20 6.74 -14.16
CA ASP A 117 -3.50 7.99 -14.42
C ASP A 117 -2.98 8.62 -13.12
N ILE A 118 -3.74 8.45 -12.03
CA ILE A 118 -3.31 8.90 -10.70
C ILE A 118 -2.13 8.04 -10.23
N LEU A 119 -2.23 6.72 -10.38
CA LEU A 119 -1.18 5.79 -9.98
C LEU A 119 0.12 6.02 -10.76
N GLU A 120 0.02 6.27 -12.07
CA GLU A 120 1.17 6.61 -12.92
C GLU A 120 1.90 7.84 -12.39
N LYS A 121 1.17 8.93 -12.12
CA LYS A 121 1.74 10.15 -11.52
C LYS A 121 2.36 9.91 -10.15
N LEU A 122 1.74 9.06 -9.32
CA LEU A 122 2.29 8.71 -8.01
C LEU A 122 3.61 7.92 -8.15
N ASN A 123 3.75 7.09 -9.19
CA ASN A 123 4.97 6.33 -9.46
C ASN A 123 6.13 7.22 -9.95
N GLU A 124 5.84 8.40 -10.50
CA GLU A 124 6.85 9.39 -10.91
C GLU A 124 7.37 10.23 -9.73
N LEU A 125 6.62 10.34 -8.62
CA LEU A 125 7.01 11.15 -7.47
C LEU A 125 8.37 10.80 -6.85
N PRO A 126 8.79 9.52 -6.75
CA PRO A 126 10.14 9.18 -6.27
C PRO A 126 11.24 9.74 -7.17
N GLU A 127 11.08 9.67 -8.49
CA GLU A 127 12.05 10.23 -9.44
C GLU A 127 12.12 11.75 -9.29
N LEU A 128 10.97 12.41 -9.20
CA LEU A 128 10.89 13.86 -8.94
C LEU A 128 11.54 14.26 -7.60
N TYR A 129 11.37 13.44 -6.56
CA TYR A 129 11.99 13.67 -5.26
C TYR A 129 13.52 13.52 -5.32
N ASP A 130 14.01 12.51 -6.02
CA ASP A 130 15.44 12.28 -6.21
C ASP A 130 16.07 13.41 -7.03
N ASP A 131 15.43 13.82 -8.12
CA ASP A 131 15.85 14.96 -8.94
C ASP A 131 15.90 16.25 -8.14
N PHE A 132 14.88 16.53 -7.34
CA PHE A 132 14.86 17.69 -6.45
C PHE A 132 16.02 17.68 -5.44
N ASN A 133 16.29 16.53 -4.81
CA ASN A 133 17.38 16.43 -3.84
C ASN A 133 18.77 16.50 -4.48
N ASN A 134 18.92 15.93 -5.67
CA ASN A 134 20.16 16.05 -6.46
C ASN A 134 20.39 17.51 -6.86
N PHE A 135 19.34 18.21 -7.30
CA PHE A 135 19.38 19.64 -7.55
C PHE A 135 19.78 20.43 -6.31
N LYS A 136 19.15 20.18 -5.15
CA LYS A 136 19.48 20.84 -3.87
C LYS A 136 20.95 20.64 -3.49
N LYS A 137 21.47 19.41 -3.55
CA LYS A 137 22.90 19.13 -3.30
C LYS A 137 23.80 19.87 -4.28
N GLY A 138 23.41 19.92 -5.56
CA GLY A 138 24.13 20.65 -6.61
C GLY A 138 24.10 22.17 -6.46
N LEU A 139 23.12 22.72 -5.74
CA LEU A 139 23.05 24.14 -5.36
C LEU A 139 23.98 24.47 -4.18
N GLU A 140 24.05 23.58 -3.18
CA GLU A 140 24.91 23.74 -2.00
C GLU A 140 26.40 23.70 -2.37
N ALA A 141 26.77 22.95 -3.41
CA ALA A 141 28.15 22.81 -3.89
C ALA A 141 28.60 23.88 -4.93
N SER A 142 27.78 24.89 -5.24
CA SER A 142 27.92 25.72 -6.45
C SER A 142 28.10 27.21 -6.20
N THR A 143 29.04 27.84 -6.91
CA THR A 143 29.22 29.30 -7.00
C THR A 143 28.47 29.96 -8.18
N SER A 144 27.85 29.17 -9.08
CA SER A 144 27.11 29.67 -10.25
C SER A 144 25.63 30.00 -9.98
N ASP A 145 25.01 30.79 -10.86
CA ASP A 145 23.61 31.23 -10.75
C ASP A 145 22.62 30.05 -10.69
N LYS A 146 21.84 30.03 -9.61
CA LYS A 146 20.95 28.94 -9.19
C LYS A 146 19.78 28.75 -10.17
N CYS A 147 19.36 29.81 -10.85
CA CYS A 147 18.21 29.78 -11.76
C CYS A 147 18.49 29.03 -13.06
N GLN A 148 19.73 29.00 -13.56
CA GLN A 148 20.05 28.28 -14.80
C GLN A 148 20.07 26.76 -14.62
N LYS A 149 20.44 26.27 -13.43
CA LYS A 149 20.41 24.85 -13.12
C LYS A 149 19.00 24.30 -12.92
N ALA A 150 18.07 25.12 -12.42
CA ALA A 150 16.68 24.71 -12.16
C ALA A 150 15.82 24.57 -13.44
N LYS A 151 16.34 25.00 -14.60
CA LYS A 151 15.66 24.93 -15.90
C LYS A 151 15.94 23.63 -16.67
N LYS A 152 16.92 22.84 -16.23
CA LYS A 152 17.26 21.53 -16.80
C LYS A 152 16.54 20.44 -16.03
#